data_AF-A0A7J4GXI1-F1
#
_entry.id   AF-A0A7J4GXI1-F1
#
_cell.length_a   1.000
_cell.length_b   1.000
_cell.length_c   1.000
_cell.angle_alpha   90.00
_cell.angle_beta   90.00
_cell.angle_gamma   90.00
#
_symmetry.space_group_name_H-M   'P 1'
#
loop_
_entity.id
_entity.type
_entity.pdbx_description
1 polymer ?
#
loop_
_entity_poly.entity_id
_entity_poly.type
_entity_poly.pdbx_seq_one_letter_code
_entity_poly.pdbx_strand_id
1 'polypeptide(L)'
;MNNEGVIYRISGPVVTATGMQAAMYDVVRVGHEGLMGEVIELHGDKAVIQVYEDTSGIRPGEPVLNTRETLSVALGPGLLTQIYDGIQRPLPTLEKVMGVFITRGVDADAFDMEKTWTFEPMVAVGDEVGGGQVIGHVQETETIIHKIMVPPGKSGVI
;
A
#
# COMPACT_ATOMS: atom_id res chain seq x y z
N MET A 1 -18.88 1.07 14.74
CA MET A 1 -17.83 0.20 15.30
C MET A 1 -16.50 0.86 15.00
N ASN A 2 -15.61 0.99 15.99
CA ASN A 2 -14.46 1.89 15.91
C ASN A 2 -13.27 1.23 15.20
N ASN A 3 -12.75 1.86 14.16
CA ASN A 3 -11.50 1.45 13.48
C ASN A 3 -10.26 1.97 14.19
N GLU A 4 -10.46 2.74 15.26
CA GLU A 4 -9.40 3.36 16.03
C GLU A 4 -9.24 2.63 17.35
N GLY A 5 -8.02 2.21 17.62
CA GLY A 5 -7.56 1.69 18.89
C GLY A 5 -6.49 2.58 19.48
N VAL A 6 -5.91 2.10 20.56
CA VAL A 6 -4.81 2.79 21.26
C VAL A 6 -3.67 1.83 21.51
N ILE A 7 -2.44 2.34 21.42
CA ILE A 7 -1.24 1.59 21.75
C ILE A 7 -1.28 1.21 23.24
N TYR A 8 -1.25 -0.08 23.52
CA TYR A 8 -1.19 -0.64 24.87
C TYR A 8 0.25 -0.92 25.31
N ARG A 9 1.08 -1.46 24.40
CA ARG A 9 2.47 -1.86 24.68
C ARG A 9 3.33 -1.73 23.43
N ILE A 10 4.62 -1.42 23.63
CA ILE A 10 5.64 -1.35 22.58
C ILE A 10 6.83 -2.22 23.01
N SER A 11 7.36 -3.05 22.11
CA SER A 11 8.49 -3.95 22.35
C SER A 11 9.35 -4.07 21.11
N GLY A 12 10.26 -3.09 20.92
CA GLY A 12 10.98 -2.95 19.65
C GLY A 12 9.98 -2.70 18.51
N PRO A 13 10.07 -3.42 17.38
CA PRO A 13 9.19 -3.18 16.24
C PRO A 13 7.78 -3.80 16.40
N VAL A 14 7.52 -4.49 17.51
CA VAL A 14 6.22 -5.10 17.82
C VAL A 14 5.41 -4.18 18.73
N VAL A 15 4.22 -3.82 18.29
CA VAL A 15 3.28 -2.95 19.00
C VAL A 15 2.01 -3.74 19.31
N THR A 16 1.46 -3.60 20.52
CA THR A 16 0.15 -4.16 20.88
C THR A 16 -0.84 -3.02 21.01
N ALA A 17 -1.97 -3.12 20.31
CA ALA A 17 -3.08 -2.17 20.36
C ALA A 17 -4.34 -2.81 20.96
N THR A 18 -5.20 -1.98 21.55
CA THR A 18 -6.49 -2.37 22.14
C THR A 18 -7.59 -1.42 21.72
N GLY A 19 -8.85 -1.85 21.83
CA GLY A 19 -10.00 -0.99 21.55
C GLY A 19 -10.32 -0.79 20.06
N MET A 20 -9.62 -1.51 19.19
CA MET A 20 -9.88 -1.55 17.75
C MET A 20 -10.44 -2.91 17.33
N GLN A 21 -11.30 -2.90 16.31
CA GLN A 21 -11.59 -4.10 15.56
C GLN A 21 -10.51 -4.29 14.49
N ALA A 22 -9.87 -5.44 14.50
CA ALA A 22 -8.83 -5.81 13.54
C ALA A 22 -9.01 -7.26 13.08
N ALA A 23 -8.66 -7.51 11.83
CA ALA A 23 -8.48 -8.84 11.26
C ALA A 23 -6.98 -9.14 11.13
N MET A 24 -6.66 -10.43 10.98
CA MET A 24 -5.30 -10.84 10.64
C MET A 24 -4.90 -10.24 9.29
N TYR A 25 -3.66 -9.76 9.16
CA TYR A 25 -3.10 -9.13 7.96
C TYR A 25 -3.66 -7.76 7.61
N ASP A 26 -4.50 -7.17 8.46
CA ASP A 26 -4.91 -5.78 8.29
C ASP A 26 -3.69 -4.85 8.39
N VAL A 27 -3.58 -3.93 7.44
CA VAL A 27 -2.66 -2.80 7.50
C VAL A 27 -3.20 -1.76 8.47
N VAL A 28 -2.30 -1.20 9.27
CA VAL A 28 -2.63 -0.21 10.29
C VAL A 28 -1.66 0.97 10.22
N ARG A 29 -2.12 2.12 10.71
CA ARG A 29 -1.31 3.32 10.94
C ARG A 29 -1.14 3.51 12.44
N VAL A 30 0.11 3.46 12.92
CA VAL A 30 0.46 3.40 14.34
C VAL A 30 1.06 4.72 14.82
N GLY A 31 0.53 5.24 15.92
CA GLY A 31 1.00 6.47 16.54
C GLY A 31 0.49 7.73 15.83
N HIS A 32 0.86 8.89 16.36
CA HIS A 32 0.52 10.18 15.73
C HIS A 32 1.23 10.41 14.39
N GLU A 33 2.40 9.79 14.21
CA GLU A 33 3.17 9.81 12.95
C GLU A 33 2.58 8.88 11.88
N GLY A 34 1.60 8.02 12.22
CA GLY A 34 0.93 7.15 11.26
C GLY A 34 1.84 6.07 10.66
N LEU A 35 2.73 5.50 11.47
CA LEU A 35 3.71 4.51 11.02
C LEU A 35 3.02 3.27 10.44
N MET A 36 3.47 2.80 9.29
CA MET A 36 2.86 1.64 8.65
C MET A 36 3.16 0.37 9.44
N GLY A 37 2.13 -0.43 9.71
CA GLY A 37 2.28 -1.75 10.31
C GLY A 37 1.22 -2.73 9.82
N GLU A 38 1.37 -3.99 10.23
CA GLU A 38 0.48 -5.08 9.87
C GLU A 38 0.11 -5.90 11.11
N VAL A 39 -1.16 -6.29 11.23
CA VAL A 39 -1.64 -7.14 12.31
C VAL A 39 -1.19 -8.59 12.08
N ILE A 40 -0.37 -9.11 13.00
CA ILE A 40 0.24 -10.44 12.91
C ILE A 40 -0.33 -11.45 13.92
N GLU A 41 -0.98 -10.99 15.00
CA GLU A 41 -1.70 -11.85 15.94
C GLU A 41 -2.92 -11.14 16.53
N LEU A 42 -3.93 -11.92 16.92
CA LEU A 42 -5.13 -11.45 17.61
C LEU A 42 -5.36 -12.27 18.88
N HIS A 43 -5.43 -11.60 20.03
CA HIS A 43 -5.67 -12.20 21.34
C HIS A 43 -6.82 -11.49 22.05
N GLY A 44 -8.04 -12.01 21.89
CA GLY A 44 -9.23 -11.38 22.47
C GLY A 44 -9.45 -9.97 21.90
N ASP A 45 -9.29 -8.95 22.73
CA ASP A 45 -9.41 -7.53 22.38
C ASP A 45 -8.08 -6.86 21.99
N LYS A 46 -6.98 -7.63 21.96
CA LYS A 46 -5.64 -7.16 21.63
C LYS A 46 -5.25 -7.54 20.21
N ALA A 47 -4.77 -6.55 19.45
CA ALA A 47 -4.11 -6.76 18.17
C ALA A 47 -2.59 -6.60 18.35
N VAL A 48 -1.82 -7.59 17.91
CA VAL A 48 -0.36 -7.52 17.85
C VAL A 48 0.03 -7.12 16.44
N ILE A 49 0.81 -6.05 16.34
CA ILE A 49 1.14 -5.34 15.10
C ILE A 49 2.65 -5.36 14.93
N GLN A 50 3.11 -5.77 13.75
CA GLN A 50 4.47 -5.58 13.29
C GLN A 50 4.56 -4.23 12.58
N VAL A 51 5.36 -3.29 13.10
CA VAL A 51 5.60 -1.99 12.46
C VAL A 51 6.77 -2.13 11.49
N TYR A 52 6.64 -1.56 10.29
CA TYR A 52 7.66 -1.62 9.21
C TYR A 52 8.62 -0.42 9.22
N GLU A 53 8.36 0.57 10.06
CA GLU A 53 9.20 1.73 10.29
C GLU A 53 9.77 1.70 11.72
N ASP A 54 10.77 2.56 11.99
CA ASP A 54 11.36 2.65 13.34
C ASP A 54 10.34 3.16 14.37
N THR A 55 10.16 2.43 15.47
CA THR A 55 9.19 2.72 16.53
C THR A 55 9.76 3.63 17.63
N SER A 56 10.92 4.25 17.43
CA SER A 56 11.51 5.15 18.42
C SER A 56 10.63 6.40 18.65
N GLY A 57 10.20 6.62 19.89
CA GLY A 57 9.48 7.85 20.26
C GLY A 57 7.96 7.73 20.30
N ILE A 58 7.36 6.70 19.69
CA ILE A 58 5.94 6.36 19.92
C ILE A 58 5.72 5.87 21.36
N ARG A 59 4.53 6.08 21.90
CA ARG A 59 4.18 5.83 23.32
C ARG A 59 2.86 5.10 23.49
N PRO A 60 2.67 4.35 24.59
CA PRO A 60 1.35 3.87 24.98
C PRO A 60 0.34 5.02 25.12
N GLY A 61 -0.89 4.79 24.65
CA GLY A 61 -1.98 5.76 24.60
C GLY A 61 -2.13 6.47 23.26
N GLU A 62 -1.14 6.41 22.37
CA GLU A 62 -1.26 6.97 21.02
C GLU A 62 -2.25 6.18 20.14
N PRO A 63 -2.83 6.79 19.10
CA PRO A 63 -3.85 6.14 18.28
C PRO A 63 -3.26 5.04 17.38
N VAL A 64 -4.10 4.07 17.05
CA VAL A 64 -3.84 3.08 16.00
C VAL A 64 -5.07 3.02 15.09
N LEU A 65 -4.90 3.35 13.81
CA LEU A 65 -5.97 3.35 12.83
C LEU A 65 -5.89 2.10 11.95
N ASN A 66 -6.98 1.34 11.88
CA ASN A 66 -7.11 0.20 10.96
C ASN A 66 -7.61 0.65 9.58
N THR A 67 -6.84 0.36 8.52
CA THR A 67 -7.26 0.63 7.13
C THR A 67 -8.28 -0.39 6.63
N ARG A 68 -8.34 -1.58 7.26
CA ARG A 68 -9.13 -2.76 6.83
C ARG A 68 -8.74 -3.28 5.44
N GLU A 69 -7.53 -2.94 5.02
CA GLU A 69 -6.94 -3.40 3.79
C GLU A 69 -5.77 -4.30 4.13
N THR A 70 -5.53 -5.31 3.29
CA THR A 70 -4.32 -6.12 3.40
C THR A 70 -3.15 -5.41 2.71
N LEU A 71 -1.92 -5.75 3.11
CA LEU A 71 -0.74 -5.24 2.43
C LEU A 71 -0.83 -5.56 0.94
N SER A 72 -0.82 -4.52 0.12
CA SER A 72 -1.07 -4.59 -1.31
C SER A 72 -0.02 -3.78 -2.04
N VAL A 73 0.23 -4.15 -3.29
CA VAL A 73 1.11 -3.41 -4.19
C VAL A 73 0.33 -2.89 -5.37
N ALA A 74 0.65 -1.67 -5.78
CA ALA A 74 0.14 -1.07 -6.99
C ALA A 74 0.87 -1.70 -8.20
N LEU A 75 0.10 -2.13 -9.20
CA LEU A 75 0.61 -2.74 -10.43
C LEU A 75 0.14 -1.92 -11.62
N GLY A 76 1.08 -1.44 -12.43
CA GLY A 76 0.76 -0.64 -13.60
C GLY A 76 1.97 -0.02 -14.28
N PRO A 77 1.75 0.77 -15.35
CA PRO A 77 2.81 1.44 -16.09
C PRO A 77 3.57 2.45 -15.25
N GLY A 78 4.89 2.46 -15.37
CA GLY A 78 5.80 3.28 -14.57
C GLY A 78 6.47 2.51 -13.45
N LEU A 79 6.06 1.26 -13.20
CA LEU A 79 6.70 0.39 -12.22
C LEU A 79 8.16 0.08 -12.60
N LEU A 80 8.43 -0.18 -13.89
CA LEU A 80 9.73 -0.69 -14.35
C LEU A 80 10.84 0.37 -14.35
N THR A 81 10.49 1.65 -14.24
CA THR A 81 11.46 2.76 -14.30
C THR A 81 11.82 3.33 -12.93
N GLN A 82 11.29 2.76 -11.86
CA GLN A 82 11.36 3.32 -10.51
C GLN A 82 12.12 2.40 -9.54
N ILE A 83 12.70 3.00 -8.50
CA ILE A 83 13.29 2.30 -7.37
C ILE A 83 12.43 2.56 -6.14
N TYR A 84 12.04 1.50 -5.45
CA TYR A 84 11.13 1.53 -4.31
C TYR A 84 11.82 1.13 -3.01
N ASP A 85 11.28 1.56 -1.88
CA ASP A 85 11.58 0.98 -0.58
C ASP A 85 10.81 -0.33 -0.33
N GLY A 86 10.91 -0.87 0.90
CA GLY A 86 10.28 -2.14 1.28
C GLY A 86 8.74 -2.15 1.29
N ILE A 87 8.09 -0.99 1.18
CA ILE A 87 6.62 -0.85 1.18
C ILE A 87 6.11 -0.14 -0.08
N GLN A 88 6.88 -0.19 -1.17
CA GLN A 88 6.54 0.37 -2.48
C GLN A 88 6.42 1.91 -2.56
N ARG A 89 7.16 2.65 -1.72
CA ARG A 89 7.30 4.11 -1.88
C ARG A 89 8.50 4.42 -2.79
N PRO A 90 8.34 5.27 -3.83
CA PRO A 90 9.42 5.57 -4.77
C PRO A 90 10.52 6.42 -4.11
N LEU A 91 11.74 5.88 -4.03
CA LEU A 91 12.89 6.54 -3.40
C LEU A 91 13.21 7.93 -4.00
N PRO A 92 13.17 8.15 -5.32
CA PRO A 92 13.40 9.48 -5.88
C PRO A 92 12.35 10.52 -5.48
N THR A 93 11.11 10.09 -5.23
CA THR A 93 10.05 10.98 -4.72
C THR A 93 10.27 11.29 -3.25
N LEU A 94 10.61 10.26 -2.46
CA LEU A 94 10.96 10.37 -1.06
C LEU A 94 12.15 11.31 -0.82
N GLU A 95 13.21 11.21 -1.64
CA GLU A 95 14.40 12.08 -1.56
C GLU A 95 14.05 13.55 -1.77
N LYS A 96 13.13 13.87 -2.71
CA LYS A 96 12.69 15.26 -2.94
C LYS A 96 11.98 15.87 -1.75
N VAL A 97 11.28 15.05 -0.95
CA VAL A 97 10.48 15.48 0.19
C VAL A 97 11.31 15.51 1.48
N MET A 98 12.16 14.50 1.71
CA MET A 98 12.85 14.27 2.99
C MET A 98 14.35 14.56 2.94
N GLY A 99 14.92 14.75 1.75
CA GLY A 99 16.36 14.85 1.54
C GLY A 99 17.06 13.48 1.55
N VAL A 100 18.32 13.47 1.96
CA VAL A 100 19.21 12.30 1.82
C VAL A 100 18.88 11.16 2.80
N PHE A 101 18.18 11.45 3.90
CA PHE A 101 17.83 10.46 4.92
C PHE A 101 16.33 10.14 4.88
N ILE A 102 15.99 8.87 5.10
CA ILE A 102 14.59 8.44 5.17
C ILE A 102 14.00 8.84 6.53
N THR A 103 13.00 9.71 6.51
CA THR A 103 12.17 10.00 7.68
C THR A 103 10.93 9.10 7.71
N ARG A 104 10.29 9.00 8.87
CA ARG A 104 9.17 8.08 9.11
C ARG A 104 7.82 8.76 8.90
N GLY A 105 6.78 7.97 8.66
CA GLY A 105 5.41 8.47 8.60
C GLY A 105 5.10 9.30 7.35
N VAL A 106 5.95 9.21 6.32
CA VAL A 106 5.73 9.87 5.03
C VAL A 106 5.10 8.88 4.06
N ASP A 107 3.90 9.23 3.57
CA ASP A 107 3.26 8.52 2.46
C ASP A 107 3.68 9.16 1.13
N ALA A 108 3.83 8.32 0.11
CA ALA A 108 4.03 8.73 -1.27
C ALA A 108 3.32 7.72 -2.18
N ASP A 109 2.65 8.21 -3.23
CA ASP A 109 2.03 7.33 -4.22
C ASP A 109 3.10 6.45 -4.89
N ALA A 110 2.74 5.18 -5.12
CA ALA A 110 3.63 4.21 -5.77
C ALA A 110 3.97 4.63 -7.22
N PHE A 111 3.10 5.38 -7.89
CA PHE A 111 3.31 5.84 -9.25
C PHE A 111 3.30 7.35 -9.35
N ASP A 112 3.95 7.87 -10.39
CA ASP A 112 3.79 9.26 -10.78
C ASP A 112 2.41 9.43 -11.43
N MET A 113 1.46 9.97 -10.64
CA MET A 113 0.07 10.18 -11.05
C MET A 113 -0.10 11.30 -12.09
N GLU A 114 0.93 12.12 -12.32
CA GLU A 114 0.92 13.17 -13.35
C GLU A 114 1.40 12.66 -14.71
N LYS A 115 2.10 11.51 -14.74
CA LYS A 115 2.63 10.93 -15.96
C LYS A 115 1.52 10.35 -16.84
N THR A 116 1.43 10.86 -18.07
CA THR A 116 0.47 10.39 -19.07
C THR A 116 1.08 9.30 -19.97
N TRP A 117 0.26 8.32 -20.34
CA TRP A 117 0.63 7.22 -21.24
C TRP A 117 -0.31 7.16 -22.44
N THR A 118 0.23 6.84 -23.61
CA THR A 118 -0.59 6.52 -24.80
C THR A 118 -1.06 5.08 -24.68
N PHE A 119 -2.37 4.88 -24.55
CA PHE A 119 -2.99 3.57 -24.50
C PHE A 119 -3.45 3.11 -25.88
N GLU A 120 -3.01 1.91 -26.28
CA GLU A 120 -3.41 1.25 -27.51
C GLU A 120 -4.38 0.10 -27.20
N PRO A 121 -5.69 0.26 -27.48
CA PRO A 121 -6.69 -0.76 -27.20
C PRO A 121 -6.53 -1.99 -28.10
N MET A 122 -6.84 -3.16 -27.56
CA MET A 122 -6.83 -4.46 -28.27
C MET A 122 -8.19 -5.16 -28.27
N VAL A 123 -9.20 -4.56 -27.64
CA VAL A 123 -10.60 -5.02 -27.61
C VAL A 123 -11.51 -3.88 -28.07
N ALA A 124 -12.69 -4.23 -28.58
CA ALA A 124 -13.71 -3.30 -29.02
C ALA A 124 -14.86 -3.19 -28.01
N VAL A 125 -15.63 -2.10 -28.11
CA VAL A 125 -16.89 -1.95 -27.36
C VAL A 125 -17.83 -3.09 -27.74
N GLY A 126 -18.39 -3.76 -26.74
CA GLY A 126 -19.22 -4.95 -26.95
C GLY A 126 -18.49 -6.29 -26.81
N ASP A 127 -17.16 -6.31 -26.68
CA ASP A 127 -16.43 -7.55 -26.41
C ASP A 127 -16.64 -8.02 -24.96
N GLU A 128 -16.89 -9.32 -24.79
CA GLU A 128 -16.86 -9.96 -23.47
C GLU A 128 -15.42 -10.12 -22.98
N VAL A 129 -15.17 -9.68 -21.74
CA VAL A 129 -13.86 -9.75 -21.10
C VAL A 129 -13.92 -10.35 -19.70
N GLY A 130 -12.83 -11.02 -19.31
CA GLY A 130 -12.67 -11.61 -17.98
C GLY A 130 -11.34 -11.27 -17.33
N GLY A 131 -11.24 -11.49 -16.01
CA GLY A 131 -10.03 -11.18 -15.23
C GLY A 131 -8.77 -11.81 -15.82
N GLY A 132 -7.70 -11.02 -15.91
CA GLY A 132 -6.43 -11.38 -16.54
C GLY A 132 -6.40 -11.23 -18.06
N GLN A 133 -7.52 -10.97 -18.73
CA GLN A 133 -7.55 -10.70 -20.16
C GLN A 133 -6.92 -9.35 -20.47
N VAL A 134 -6.07 -9.31 -21.49
CA VAL A 134 -5.43 -8.09 -21.97
C VAL A 134 -6.43 -7.28 -22.80
N ILE A 135 -6.68 -6.04 -22.41
CA ILE A 135 -7.60 -5.11 -23.10
C ILE A 135 -6.88 -4.07 -23.94
N GLY A 136 -5.57 -3.95 -23.75
CA GLY A 136 -4.70 -3.07 -24.52
C GLY A 136 -3.33 -3.02 -23.89
N HIS A 137 -2.53 -2.06 -24.34
CA HIS A 137 -1.16 -1.91 -23.85
C HIS A 137 -0.68 -0.47 -23.90
N VAL A 138 0.43 -0.21 -23.22
CA VAL A 138 1.20 1.02 -23.31
C VAL A 138 2.66 0.69 -23.56
N GLN A 139 3.38 1.56 -24.27
CA GLN A 139 4.83 1.47 -24.39
C GLN A 139 5.48 2.03 -23.12
N GLU A 140 5.95 1.18 -22.21
CA GLU A 140 6.48 1.64 -20.91
C GLU A 140 7.96 2.08 -21.00
N THR A 141 8.77 1.30 -21.69
CA THR A 141 10.19 1.60 -21.98
C THR A 141 10.46 1.44 -23.47
N GLU A 142 11.66 1.74 -23.95
CA GLU A 142 12.00 1.55 -25.38
C GLU A 142 11.86 0.10 -25.86
N THR A 143 11.94 -0.88 -24.96
CA THR A 143 11.97 -2.31 -25.30
C THR A 143 10.79 -3.10 -24.73
N ILE A 144 10.02 -2.54 -23.80
CA ILE A 144 8.97 -3.26 -23.07
C ILE A 144 7.60 -2.63 -23.32
N ILE A 145 6.70 -3.46 -23.84
CA ILE A 145 5.26 -3.19 -23.90
C ILE A 145 4.61 -3.68 -22.61
N HIS A 146 3.94 -2.78 -21.89
CA HIS A 146 3.19 -3.09 -20.69
C HIS A 146 1.74 -3.39 -21.04
N LYS A 147 1.28 -4.61 -20.74
CA LYS A 147 -0.09 -5.06 -21.02
C LYS A 147 -1.03 -4.59 -19.94
N ILE A 148 -2.13 -3.95 -20.34
CA ILE A 148 -3.22 -3.56 -19.43
C ILE A 148 -4.24 -4.70 -19.42
N MET A 149 -4.50 -5.22 -18.23
CA MET A 149 -5.36 -6.39 -18.03
C MET A 149 -6.59 -6.06 -17.21
N VAL A 150 -7.68 -6.79 -17.43
CA VAL A 150 -8.85 -6.76 -16.55
C VAL A 150 -8.43 -7.25 -15.15
N PRO A 151 -8.82 -6.54 -14.07
CA PRO A 151 -8.49 -6.96 -12.72
C PRO A 151 -9.02 -8.37 -12.38
N PRO A 152 -8.33 -9.12 -11.49
CA PRO A 152 -8.81 -10.42 -11.03
C PRO A 152 -10.24 -10.35 -10.48
N GLY A 153 -11.05 -11.39 -10.77
CA GLY A 153 -12.43 -11.48 -10.29
C GLY A 153 -13.42 -10.49 -10.93
N LYS A 154 -12.99 -9.70 -11.92
CA LYS A 154 -13.88 -8.86 -12.73
C LYS A 154 -14.16 -9.53 -14.08
N SER A 155 -15.38 -9.36 -14.58
CA SER A 155 -15.78 -9.78 -15.92
C SER A 155 -17.00 -8.97 -16.37
N GLY A 156 -17.22 -8.90 -17.68
CA GLY A 156 -18.35 -8.15 -18.23
C GLY A 156 -18.16 -7.89 -19.72
N VAL A 157 -18.91 -6.93 -20.24
CA VAL A 157 -18.80 -6.43 -21.61
C VAL A 157 -18.16 -5.05 -21.56
N ILE A 158 -17.21 -4.76 -22.46
CA ILE A 158 -16.56 -3.45 -22.61
C ILE A 158 -17.56 -2.37 -23.00
#